data_AF-A0A1Q2CUU2-F1
#
_entry.id   AF-A0A1Q2CUU2-F1
#
_cell.length_a   1.000
_cell.length_b   1.000
_cell.length_c   1.000
_cell.angle_alpha   90.00
_cell.angle_beta   90.00
_cell.angle_gamma   90.00
#
_symmetry.space_group_name_H-M   'P 1'
#
loop_
_entity.id
_entity.type
_entity.pdbx_description
1 polymer ?
#
loop_
_entity_poly.entity_id
_entity_poly.type
_entity_poly.pdbx_seq_one_letter_code
_entity_poly.pdbx_strand_id
1 'polypeptide(L)'
;MEHISNAPVVGSSANAAIQVELTGATVTEVTISPVWRALAQHYDLQEALTEAANAALDAQAAALRQAPQPTMPALTGDQLRSLVREMEEQQ
;
A
#
# COMPACT_ATOMS: atom_id res chain seq x y z
N MET A 1 12.56 13.63 5.02
CA MET A 1 11.19 13.17 4.73
C MET A 1 11.26 12.36 3.45
N GLU A 2 11.50 11.06 3.56
CA GLU A 2 11.46 10.17 2.41
C GLU A 2 10.02 10.07 1.94
N HIS A 3 9.79 10.42 0.68
CA HIS A 3 8.49 10.27 0.02
C HIS A 3 8.22 8.77 -0.13
N ILE A 4 7.41 8.21 0.76
CA ILE A 4 6.64 7.02 0.39
C ILE A 4 5.83 7.49 -0.81
N SER A 5 6.15 7.00 -2.00
CA SER A 5 5.39 7.31 -3.20
C SER A 5 3.97 6.81 -2.96
N ASN A 6 3.06 7.71 -2.59
CA ASN A 6 1.61 7.52 -2.60
C ASN A 6 1.12 7.43 -4.05
N ALA A 7 1.78 6.61 -4.86
CA ALA A 7 1.32 6.31 -6.19
C ALA A 7 0.01 5.52 -6.05
N PRO A 8 -1.05 5.92 -6.77
CA PRO A 8 -2.29 5.16 -6.74
C PRO A 8 -2.06 3.76 -7.26
N VAL A 9 -2.61 2.77 -6.57
CA VAL A 9 -2.62 1.37 -6.98
C VAL A 9 -4.06 0.94 -7.24
N VAL A 10 -4.25 0.21 -8.33
CA VAL A 10 -5.58 -0.19 -8.80
C VAL A 10 -5.72 -1.71 -8.69
N GLY A 11 -6.77 -2.15 -8.01
CA GLY A 11 -7.25 -3.53 -8.05
C GLY A 11 -8.52 -3.64 -8.89
N SER A 12 -8.70 -4.78 -9.55
CA SER A 12 -9.88 -5.07 -10.37
C SER A 12 -10.44 -6.43 -9.98
N SER A 13 -11.77 -6.57 -10.00
CA SER A 13 -12.41 -7.89 -9.96
C SER A 13 -12.05 -8.71 -11.21
N ALA A 14 -12.13 -10.03 -11.15
CA ALA A 14 -11.73 -10.92 -12.24
C ALA A 14 -12.50 -10.69 -13.55
N ASN A 15 -13.76 -10.23 -13.43
CA ASN A 15 -14.63 -9.91 -14.56
C ASN A 15 -14.59 -8.42 -14.97
N ALA A 16 -13.69 -7.63 -14.40
CA ALA A 16 -13.59 -6.17 -14.59
C ALA A 16 -14.90 -5.41 -14.33
N ALA A 17 -15.76 -5.96 -13.45
CA ALA A 17 -16.99 -5.31 -13.02
C ALA A 17 -16.71 -4.08 -12.15
N ILE A 18 -15.73 -4.21 -11.26
CA ILE A 18 -15.37 -3.17 -10.29
C ILE A 18 -13.86 -2.98 -10.28
N GLN A 19 -13.45 -1.72 -10.27
CA GLN A 19 -12.08 -1.29 -10.03
C GLN A 19 -12.05 -0.45 -8.76
N VAL A 20 -11.06 -0.69 -7.91
CA VAL A 20 -10.83 0.05 -6.67
C VAL A 20 -9.42 0.64 -6.74
N GLU A 21 -9.34 1.94 -6.55
CA GLU A 21 -8.06 2.65 -6.42
C GLU A 21 -7.76 2.92 -4.94
N LEU A 22 -6.53 2.61 -4.53
CA LEU A 22 -5.99 2.95 -3.22
C LEU A 22 -4.83 3.93 -3.36
N THR A 23 -4.80 4.94 -2.49
CA THR A 23 -3.61 5.77 -2.26
C THR A 23 -3.16 5.58 -0.82
N GLY A 24 -2.02 4.92 -0.61
CA GLY A 24 -1.70 4.37 0.70
C GLY A 24 -2.82 3.42 1.14
N ALA A 25 -3.22 3.45 2.41
CA ALA A 25 -4.26 2.55 2.95
C ALA A 25 -5.70 3.08 2.78
N THR A 26 -5.91 4.08 1.91
CA THR A 26 -7.20 4.75 1.76
C THR A 26 -7.75 4.52 0.35
N VAL A 27 -9.02 4.13 0.27
CA VAL A 27 -9.76 4.05 -0.99
C VAL A 27 -10.00 5.46 -1.52
N THR A 28 -9.46 5.77 -2.69
CA THR A 28 -9.63 7.09 -3.35
C THR A 28 -10.72 7.06 -4.39
N GLU A 29 -10.88 5.96 -5.12
CA GLU A 29 -11.87 5.83 -6.18
C GLU A 29 -12.43 4.40 -6.27
N VAL A 30 -13.72 4.29 -6.59
CA VAL A 30 -14.37 3.02 -6.92
C VAL A 30 -15.13 3.21 -8.22
N THR A 31 -14.69 2.51 -9.27
CA THR A 31 -15.31 2.54 -10.59
C THR A 31 -16.05 1.24 -10.86
N ILE A 32 -17.35 1.35 -11.16
CA ILE A 32 -18.18 0.22 -11.58
C ILE A 32 -18.39 0.34 -13.09
N SER A 33 -18.11 -0.74 -13.83
CA SER A 33 -18.35 -0.81 -15.26
C SER A 33 -19.79 -0.46 -15.61
N PRO A 34 -20.05 0.36 -16.65
CA PRO A 34 -21.41 0.77 -17.01
C PRO A 34 -22.36 -0.41 -17.26
N VAL A 35 -21.84 -1.49 -17.83
CA VAL A 35 -22.59 -2.73 -18.08
C VAL A 35 -23.04 -3.34 -16.76
N TRP A 36 -22.12 -3.47 -15.80
CA TRP A 36 -22.42 -4.01 -14.48
C TRP A 36 -23.30 -3.08 -13.64
N ARG A 37 -23.20 -1.77 -13.83
CA ARG A 37 -24.10 -0.80 -13.20
C ARG A 37 -25.55 -0.98 -13.66
N ALA A 38 -25.76 -1.27 -14.94
CA ALA A 38 -27.10 -1.61 -15.45
C ALA A 38 -27.62 -2.95 -14.90
N LEU A 39 -26.71 -3.88 -14.62
CA LEU A 39 -27.02 -5.21 -14.09
C LEU A 39 -27.05 -5.28 -12.55
N ALA A 40 -26.61 -4.23 -11.84
CA ALA A 40 -26.50 -4.21 -10.37
C ALA A 40 -27.83 -4.45 -9.63
N GLN A 41 -28.95 -4.26 -10.31
CA GLN A 41 -30.30 -4.54 -9.77
C GLN A 41 -30.62 -6.05 -9.76
N HIS A 42 -29.86 -6.84 -10.50
CA HIS A 42 -30.08 -8.27 -10.71
C HIS A 42 -28.94 -9.15 -10.18
N TYR A 43 -27.78 -8.55 -9.88
CA TYR A 43 -26.59 -9.26 -9.44
C TYR A 43 -26.03 -8.62 -8.18
N ASP A 44 -25.61 -9.47 -7.24
CA ASP A 44 -24.87 -9.03 -6.08
C ASP A 44 -23.44 -8.66 -6.49
N LEU A 45 -23.10 -7.38 -6.33
CA LEU A 45 -21.79 -6.84 -6.63
C LEU A 45 -20.82 -6.91 -5.44
N GLN A 46 -21.28 -7.39 -4.28
CA GLN A 46 -20.48 -7.42 -3.06
C GLN A 46 -19.26 -8.34 -3.17
N GLU A 47 -19.39 -9.47 -3.86
CA GLU A 47 -18.28 -10.38 -4.15
C GLU A 47 -17.23 -9.70 -5.05
N ALA A 48 -17.67 -9.10 -6.16
CA ALA A 48 -16.78 -8.38 -7.07
C ALA A 48 -16.07 -7.18 -6.38
N LEU A 49 -16.76 -6.50 -5.47
CA LEU A 49 -16.18 -5.38 -4.72
C LEU A 49 -15.09 -5.88 -3.76
N THR A 50 -15.37 -6.97 -3.06
CA THR A 50 -14.42 -7.60 -2.13
C THR A 50 -13.18 -8.09 -2.87
N GLU A 51 -13.37 -8.71 -4.03
CA GLU A 51 -12.27 -9.16 -4.89
C GLU A 51 -11.41 -7.98 -5.37
N ALA A 52 -12.02 -6.92 -5.90
CA ALA A 52 -11.31 -5.74 -6.38
C ALA A 52 -10.52 -5.05 -5.25
N ALA A 53 -11.11 -4.96 -4.04
CA ALA A 53 -10.45 -4.39 -2.87
C ALA A 53 -9.24 -5.22 -2.42
N ASN A 54 -9.37 -6.55 -2.37
CA ASN A 54 -8.25 -7.44 -2.03
C ASN A 54 -7.13 -7.34 -3.06
N ALA A 55 -7.45 -7.32 -4.36
CA ALA A 55 -6.47 -7.13 -5.42
C ALA A 55 -5.71 -5.80 -5.28
N ALA A 56 -6.40 -4.73 -4.90
CA ALA A 56 -5.77 -3.42 -4.69
C ALA A 56 -4.83 -3.43 -3.47
N LEU A 57 -5.24 -4.07 -2.37
CA LEU A 57 -4.42 -4.23 -1.17
C LEU A 57 -3.17 -5.08 -1.43
N ASP A 58 -3.30 -6.16 -2.20
CA ASP A 58 -2.18 -7.01 -2.59
C ASP A 58 -1.19 -6.26 -3.48
N ALA A 59 -1.68 -5.49 -4.45
CA ALA A 59 -0.86 -4.61 -5.29
C ALA A 59 -0.13 -3.55 -4.45
N GLN A 60 -0.82 -2.98 -3.45
CA GLN A 60 -0.22 -2.03 -2.52
C GLN A 60 0.89 -2.69 -1.68
N ALA A 61 0.63 -3.87 -1.13
CA ALA A 61 1.60 -4.61 -0.34
C ALA A 61 2.83 -5.01 -1.18
N ALA A 62 2.64 -5.31 -2.47
CA ALA A 62 3.73 -5.57 -3.40
C ALA A 62 4.55 -4.30 -3.67
N ALA A 63 3.89 -3.16 -3.89
CA ALA A 63 4.56 -1.86 -4.10
C ALA A 63 5.39 -1.45 -2.87
N LEU A 64 4.86 -1.63 -1.66
CA LEU A 64 5.57 -1.35 -0.41
C LEU A 64 6.77 -2.28 -0.19
N ARG A 65 6.68 -3.56 -0.59
CA ARG A 65 7.80 -4.51 -0.52
C ARG A 65 8.93 -4.18 -1.50
N GLN A 66 8.61 -3.53 -2.61
CA GLN A 66 9.59 -3.08 -3.60
C GLN A 66 10.18 -1.70 -3.27
N ALA A 67 9.59 -0.96 -2.32
CA ALA A 67 10.19 0.26 -1.84
C ALA A 67 11.56 -0.06 -1.22
N PRO A 68 12.62 0.69 -1.60
CA PRO A 68 13.96 0.46 -1.05
C PRO A 68 13.86 0.55 0.46
N GLN A 69 14.17 -0.56 1.15
CA GLN A 69 14.24 -0.53 2.60
C GLN A 69 15.27 0.55 2.98
N PRO A 70 14.95 1.43 3.95
CA PRO A 70 15.95 2.37 4.44
C PRO A 70 17.10 1.53 4.97
N THR A 71 18.21 1.50 4.26
CA THR A 71 19.46 0.97 4.75
C THR A 71 19.81 1.84 5.95
N MET A 72 19.45 1.40 7.16
CA MET A 72 20.04 1.99 8.34
C MET A 72 21.55 1.87 8.14
N PRO A 73 22.32 2.97 8.29
CA PRO A 73 23.76 2.83 8.33
C PRO A 73 24.05 1.83 9.45
N ALA A 74 24.65 0.70 9.09
CA ALA A 74 25.10 -0.27 10.07
C ALA A 74 26.10 0.47 10.96
N LEU A 75 25.65 0.88 12.15
CA LEU A 75 26.53 1.41 13.17
C LEU A 75 27.52 0.28 13.47
N THR A 76 28.76 0.45 13.03
CA THR A 76 29.80 -0.52 13.34
C THR A 76 29.94 -0.59 14.86
N GLY A 77 30.39 -1.72 15.40
CA GLY A 77 30.56 -1.88 16.86
C GLY A 77 31.40 -0.77 17.52
N ASP A 78 32.23 -0.07 16.74
CA ASP A 78 33.01 1.09 17.18
C ASP A 78 32.21 2.40 17.19
N GLN A 79 31.27 2.59 16.25
CA GLN A 79 30.36 3.74 16.24
C GLN A 79 29.34 3.66 17.38
N LEU A 80 28.85 2.46 17.68
CA LEU A 80 27.95 2.21 18.82
C LEU A 80 28.65 2.47 20.16
N ARG A 81 29.91 2.05 20.30
CA ARG A 81 30.73 2.35 21.49
C ARG A 81 31.06 3.83 21.66
N SER A 82 31.33 4.54 20.56
CA SER A 82 31.59 5.99 20.62
C SER A 82 30.34 6.76 21.08
N LEU A 83 29.16 6.41 20.55
CA LEU A 83 27.89 7.02 20.94
C LEU A 83 27.56 6.80 22.43
N VAL A 84 27.75 5.57 22.94
CA VAL A 84 27.52 5.27 24.36
C VAL A 84 28.47 6.09 25.24
N ARG A 85 29.75 6.19 24.85
CA ARG A 85 30.75 6.95 25.59
C ARG A 85 30.44 8.46 25.61
N GLU A 86 30.04 9.02 24.47
CA GLU A 86 29.65 10.44 24.39
C GLU A 86 28.41 10.75 25.25
N MET A 87 27.49 9.79 25.42
CA MET A 87 26.33 9.93 26.32
C MET A 87 26.72 9.84 27.80
N GLU A 88 27.72 9.04 28.15
CA GLU A 88 28.26 8.97 29.51
C GLU A 88 29.06 10.23 29.88
N GLU A 89 29.75 10.85 28.92
CA GLU A 89 30.53 12.09 29.12
C GLU A 89 29.65 13.37 29.15
N GLN A 90 28.38 13.29 28.72
CA GLN A 90 27.41 14.39 28.76
C GLN A 90 26.54 14.45 30.03
N GLN A 91 26.75 13.57 31.02
CA GLN A 91 26.13 13.62 32.36
C GLN A 91 27.08 14.18 33.41
#